data_AF-A0A973WDN0-F1
#
_entry.id   AF-A0A973WDN0-F1
#
_cell.length_a   1.000
_cell.length_b   1.000
_cell.length_c   1.000
_cell.angle_alpha   90.00
_cell.angle_beta   90.00
_cell.angle_gamma   90.00
#
_symmetry.space_group_name_H-M   'P 1'
#
loop_
_entity.id
_entity.type
_entity.pdbx_description
1 polymer ?
#
loop_
_entity_poly.entity_id
_entity_poly.type
_entity_poly.pdbx_seq_one_letter_code
_entity_poly.pdbx_strand_id
1 'polypeptide(L)'
;MLFRLLLVLAFAFSLAGCASLSESECQVGDWYSIGKSDGYSGYVSYERLGKHNKACREHGIAIDQQQYQLGYQAGLADYCTFQRGLSEGKGGKTYAGVCQGDSDIIFREGYALGQKYYQVSSKINTLKRDNARLENEMKKVAAGSGEFYKYDGEIKANLREITLLSVRLGEVQSELSRASASAGF
;
A
#
# COMPACT_ATOMS: atom_id res chain seq x y z
N MET A 1 -17.34 42.35 -2.32
CA MET A 1 -18.24 41.45 -1.56
C MET A 1 -18.44 40.10 -2.25
N LEU A 2 -18.65 40.06 -3.57
CA LEU A 2 -18.74 38.81 -4.36
C LEU A 2 -17.54 37.85 -4.17
N PHE A 3 -16.31 38.36 -4.14
CA PHE A 3 -15.09 37.54 -4.02
C PHE A 3 -14.96 36.82 -2.67
N ARG A 4 -15.47 37.43 -1.59
CA ARG A 4 -15.53 36.80 -0.25
C ARG A 4 -16.61 35.70 -0.20
N LEU A 5 -17.73 35.88 -0.89
CA LEU A 5 -18.77 34.86 -1.04
C LEU A 5 -18.30 33.66 -1.85
N LEU A 6 -17.54 33.89 -2.93
CA LEU A 6 -16.94 32.81 -3.74
C LEU A 6 -15.90 31.99 -2.95
N LEU A 7 -15.10 32.64 -2.10
CA LEU A 7 -14.14 31.95 -1.22
C LEU A 7 -14.83 31.12 -0.11
N VAL A 8 -15.97 31.59 0.42
CA VAL A 8 -16.76 30.85 1.42
C VAL A 8 -17.48 29.65 0.78
N LEU A 9 -18.01 29.79 -0.43
CA LEU A 9 -18.63 28.66 -1.16
C LEU A 9 -17.59 27.61 -1.58
N ALA A 10 -16.38 28.02 -1.98
CA ALA A 10 -15.30 27.10 -2.32
C ALA A 10 -14.80 26.30 -1.10
N PHE A 11 -14.82 26.90 0.11
CA PHE A 11 -14.44 26.22 1.34
C PHE A 11 -15.54 25.29 1.89
N ALA A 12 -16.82 25.57 1.59
CA ALA A 12 -17.94 24.72 1.98
C ALA A 12 -17.99 23.40 1.18
N PHE A 13 -17.49 23.37 -0.07
CA PHE A 13 -17.42 22.15 -0.87
C PHE A 13 -16.30 21.18 -0.46
N SER A 14 -15.30 21.66 0.29
CA SER A 14 -14.20 20.84 0.82
C SER A 14 -14.54 20.06 2.10
N LEU A 15 -15.77 20.18 2.62
CA LEU A 15 -16.26 19.43 3.78
C LEU A 15 -17.11 18.20 3.42
N ALA A 16 -17.18 17.83 2.14
CA ALA A 16 -17.54 16.47 1.78
C ALA A 16 -16.45 15.56 2.36
N GLY A 17 -16.68 15.04 3.57
CA GLY A 17 -15.82 14.02 4.17
C GLY A 17 -15.64 12.89 3.17
N CYS A 18 -14.55 12.13 3.29
CA CYS A 18 -14.34 10.91 2.51
C CYS A 18 -15.45 9.89 2.84
N ALA A 19 -16.65 10.10 2.32
CA ALA A 19 -17.73 9.17 2.34
C ALA A 19 -17.29 7.97 1.51
N SER A 20 -17.48 6.78 2.07
CA SER A 20 -17.04 5.55 1.42
C SER A 20 -17.88 5.19 0.18
N LEU A 21 -19.08 5.77 0.05
CA LEU A 21 -20.01 5.67 -1.07
C LEU A 21 -20.74 7.01 -1.22
N SER A 22 -21.16 7.34 -2.43
CA SER A 22 -22.06 8.45 -2.73
C SER A 22 -23.52 8.07 -2.50
N GLU A 23 -24.41 9.06 -2.42
CA GLU A 23 -25.86 8.83 -2.37
C GLU A 23 -26.34 7.99 -3.55
N SER A 24 -25.85 8.24 -4.76
CA SER A 24 -26.25 7.48 -5.95
C SER A 24 -25.80 6.02 -5.87
N GLU A 25 -24.61 5.75 -5.33
CA GLU A 25 -24.14 4.37 -5.11
C GLU A 25 -25.01 3.66 -4.07
N CYS A 26 -25.41 4.35 -3.00
CA CYS A 26 -26.37 3.84 -2.03
C CYS A 26 -27.74 3.55 -2.66
N GLN A 27 -28.24 4.42 -3.56
CA GLN A 27 -29.52 4.24 -4.25
C GLN A 27 -29.50 3.08 -5.25
N VAL A 28 -28.38 2.88 -5.97
CA VAL A 28 -28.20 1.71 -6.85
C VAL A 28 -28.22 0.42 -6.04
N GLY A 29 -27.54 0.39 -4.89
CA GLY A 29 -27.70 -0.70 -3.92
C GLY A 29 -27.17 -2.07 -4.39
N ASP A 30 -26.21 -2.11 -5.33
CA ASP A 30 -25.53 -3.36 -5.71
C ASP A 30 -24.50 -3.77 -4.64
N TRP A 31 -25.04 -4.20 -3.49
CA TRP A 31 -24.26 -4.55 -2.31
C TRP A 31 -23.32 -5.73 -2.54
N TYR A 32 -23.68 -6.67 -3.43
CA TYR A 32 -22.80 -7.76 -3.81
C TYR A 32 -21.55 -7.24 -4.52
N SER A 33 -21.71 -6.38 -5.54
CA SER A 33 -20.55 -5.83 -6.26
C SER A 33 -19.68 -4.94 -5.37
N ILE A 34 -20.29 -4.14 -4.48
CA ILE A 34 -19.57 -3.34 -3.48
C ILE A 34 -18.73 -4.26 -2.58
N GLY A 35 -19.35 -5.30 -2.01
CA GLY A 35 -18.67 -6.28 -1.18
C GLY A 35 -17.51 -6.95 -1.93
N LYS A 36 -17.75 -7.39 -3.18
CA LYS A 36 -16.73 -8.03 -4.01
C LYS A 36 -15.52 -7.12 -4.24
N SER A 37 -15.75 -5.85 -4.54
CA SER A 37 -14.69 -4.86 -4.72
C SER A 37 -13.88 -4.65 -3.43
N ASP A 38 -14.55 -4.58 -2.28
CA ASP A 38 -13.90 -4.41 -0.99
C ASP A 38 -13.07 -5.63 -0.58
N GLY A 39 -13.61 -6.84 -0.79
CA GLY A 39 -12.91 -8.10 -0.56
C GLY A 39 -11.69 -8.23 -1.47
N TYR A 40 -11.84 -7.92 -2.76
CA TYR A 40 -10.74 -7.86 -3.71
C TYR A 40 -9.66 -6.85 -3.29
N SER A 41 -10.05 -5.77 -2.62
CA SER A 41 -9.14 -4.74 -2.11
C SER A 41 -8.47 -5.12 -0.78
N GLY A 42 -8.92 -6.20 -0.13
CA GLY A 42 -8.40 -6.66 1.16
C GLY A 42 -8.79 -5.75 2.33
N TYR A 43 -9.89 -4.99 2.21
CA TYR A 43 -10.39 -4.18 3.32
C TYR A 43 -10.96 -5.05 4.42
N VAL A 44 -10.83 -4.60 5.68
CA VAL A 44 -11.46 -5.29 6.81
C VAL A 44 -12.98 -5.12 6.72
N SER A 45 -13.71 -6.22 6.46
CA SER A 45 -15.17 -6.22 6.22
C SER A 45 -15.95 -5.37 7.21
N TYR A 46 -15.81 -5.60 8.52
CA TYR A 46 -16.63 -4.90 9.53
C TYR A 46 -16.38 -3.38 9.53
N GLU A 47 -15.13 -2.94 9.37
CA GLU A 47 -14.77 -1.52 9.34
C GLU A 47 -15.31 -0.83 8.09
N ARG A 48 -15.19 -1.54 6.96
CA ARG A 48 -15.55 -1.02 5.65
C ARG A 48 -17.07 -0.95 5.50
N LEU A 49 -17.78 -2.01 5.87
CA LEU A 49 -19.23 -2.04 5.93
C LEU A 49 -19.79 -1.00 6.89
N GLY A 50 -19.13 -0.77 8.04
CA GLY A 50 -19.50 0.29 8.98
C GLY A 50 -19.44 1.69 8.35
N LYS A 51 -18.43 1.97 7.52
CA LYS A 51 -18.31 3.23 6.76
C LYS A 51 -19.43 3.35 5.72
N HIS A 52 -19.73 2.27 4.99
CA HIS A 52 -20.82 2.23 4.02
C HIS A 52 -22.19 2.47 4.67
N ASN A 53 -22.44 1.82 5.80
CA ASN A 53 -23.65 2.02 6.60
C ASN A 53 -23.82 3.48 7.01
N LYS A 54 -22.75 4.11 7.51
CA LYS A 54 -22.78 5.52 7.89
C LYS A 54 -23.13 6.40 6.69
N ALA A 55 -22.46 6.22 5.56
CA ALA A 55 -22.69 7.01 4.35
C ALA A 55 -24.14 6.88 3.84
N CYS A 56 -24.67 5.67 3.71
CA CYS A 56 -26.03 5.49 3.19
C CYS A 56 -27.13 5.90 4.17
N ARG A 57 -26.90 5.74 5.48
CA ARG A 57 -27.87 6.19 6.51
C ARG A 57 -28.02 7.69 6.58
N GLU A 58 -27.00 8.48 6.21
CA GLU A 58 -27.12 9.94 6.10
C GLU A 58 -28.19 10.35 5.07
N HIS A 59 -28.50 9.45 4.12
CA HIS A 59 -29.56 9.62 3.12
C HIS A 59 -30.81 8.76 3.39
N GLY A 60 -30.92 8.15 4.59
CA GLY A 60 -32.05 7.30 4.97
C GLY A 60 -32.11 5.95 4.24
N ILE A 61 -31.02 5.53 3.58
CA ILE A 61 -30.96 4.29 2.81
C ILE A 61 -30.39 3.16 3.69
N ALA A 62 -31.14 2.05 3.78
CA ALA A 62 -30.69 0.84 4.46
C ALA A 62 -29.78 0.00 3.54
N ILE A 63 -28.79 -0.66 4.14
CA ILE A 63 -27.82 -1.49 3.41
C ILE A 63 -28.19 -2.98 3.48
N ASP A 64 -27.89 -3.74 2.43
CA ASP A 64 -28.01 -5.21 2.44
C ASP A 64 -26.68 -5.84 2.86
N GLN A 65 -26.57 -6.15 4.17
CA GLN A 65 -25.37 -6.74 4.74
C GLN A 65 -25.10 -8.17 4.26
N GLN A 66 -26.15 -8.92 3.91
CA GLN A 66 -26.02 -10.30 3.48
C GLN A 66 -25.42 -10.35 2.06
N GLN A 67 -25.95 -9.54 1.14
CA GLN A 67 -25.40 -9.40 -0.21
C GLN A 67 -23.96 -8.88 -0.18
N TYR A 68 -23.69 -7.88 0.66
CA TYR A 68 -22.33 -7.40 0.88
C TYR A 68 -21.38 -8.52 1.30
N GLN A 69 -21.74 -9.30 2.31
CA GLN A 69 -20.86 -10.35 2.82
C GLN A 69 -20.63 -11.47 1.78
N LEU A 70 -21.65 -11.82 0.99
CA LEU A 70 -21.50 -12.78 -0.12
C LEU A 70 -20.52 -12.27 -1.18
N GLY A 71 -20.65 -10.99 -1.57
CA GLY A 71 -19.72 -10.34 -2.47
C GLY A 71 -18.31 -10.30 -1.90
N TYR A 72 -18.17 -9.90 -0.64
CA TYR A 72 -16.90 -9.80 0.07
C TYR A 72 -16.13 -11.11 0.08
N GLN A 73 -16.79 -12.23 0.37
CA GLN A 73 -16.15 -13.54 0.29
C GLN A 73 -15.71 -13.90 -1.14
N ALA A 74 -16.52 -13.56 -2.16
CA ALA A 74 -16.12 -13.75 -3.55
C ALA A 74 -14.90 -12.90 -3.93
N GLY A 75 -14.79 -11.66 -3.44
CA GLY A 75 -13.61 -10.82 -3.63
C GLY A 75 -12.37 -11.33 -2.90
N LEU A 76 -12.55 -11.89 -1.69
CA LEU A 76 -11.45 -12.51 -0.96
C LEU A 76 -10.86 -13.73 -1.66
N ALA A 77 -11.63 -14.47 -2.46
CA ALA A 77 -11.10 -15.57 -3.25
C ALA A 77 -9.98 -15.12 -4.22
N ASP A 78 -10.12 -13.90 -4.78
CA ASP A 78 -9.11 -13.29 -5.67
C ASP A 78 -7.97 -12.63 -4.87
N TYR A 79 -8.28 -12.08 -3.68
CA TYR A 79 -7.29 -11.41 -2.83
C TYR A 79 -6.40 -12.41 -2.07
N CYS A 80 -6.95 -13.52 -1.58
CA CYS A 80 -6.27 -14.48 -0.71
C CYS A 80 -5.49 -15.52 -1.50
N THR A 81 -4.59 -15.03 -2.35
CA THR A 81 -3.74 -15.85 -3.21
C THR A 81 -2.27 -15.59 -2.92
N PHE A 82 -1.42 -16.56 -3.27
CA PHE A 82 0.04 -16.40 -3.17
C PHE A 82 0.54 -15.16 -3.90
N GLN A 83 0.07 -14.94 -5.14
CA GLN A 83 0.54 -13.84 -5.97
C GLN A 83 0.09 -12.48 -5.45
N ARG A 84 -1.13 -12.39 -4.89
CA ARG A 84 -1.57 -11.15 -4.24
C ARG A 84 -0.76 -10.89 -2.99
N GLY A 85 -0.57 -11.89 -2.12
CA GLY A 85 0.30 -11.78 -0.95
C GLY A 85 1.70 -11.29 -1.33
N LEU A 86 2.29 -11.91 -2.35
CA LEU A 86 3.58 -11.52 -2.90
C LEU A 86 3.63 -10.06 -3.38
N SER A 87 2.64 -9.64 -4.15
CA SER A 87 2.53 -8.26 -4.62
C SER A 87 2.38 -7.27 -3.48
N GLU A 88 1.53 -7.56 -2.49
CA GLU A 88 1.31 -6.74 -1.30
C GLU A 88 2.60 -6.59 -0.47
N GLY A 89 3.30 -7.70 -0.25
CA GLY A 89 4.59 -7.73 0.46
C GLY A 89 5.67 -6.92 -0.27
N LYS A 90 5.77 -7.06 -1.60
CA LYS A 90 6.71 -6.26 -2.43
C LYS A 90 6.39 -4.77 -2.39
N GLY A 91 5.10 -4.43 -2.31
CA GLY A 91 4.64 -3.06 -2.16
C GLY A 91 4.88 -2.45 -0.77
N GLY A 92 5.32 -3.26 0.20
CA GLY A 92 5.50 -2.83 1.58
C GLY A 92 4.19 -2.52 2.30
N LYS A 93 3.07 -3.07 1.83
CA LYS A 93 1.76 -2.87 2.50
C LYS A 93 1.68 -3.73 3.76
N THR A 94 0.88 -3.28 4.72
CA THR A 94 0.55 -4.08 5.90
C THR A 94 -0.62 -5.00 5.58
N TYR A 95 -0.45 -6.29 5.81
CA TYR A 95 -1.54 -7.26 5.68
C TYR A 95 -2.52 -7.14 6.86
N ALA A 96 -3.80 -6.96 6.55
CA ALA A 96 -4.87 -6.76 7.53
C ALA A 96 -5.43 -8.06 8.15
N GLY A 97 -4.95 -9.24 7.75
CA GLY A 97 -5.40 -10.52 8.32
C GLY A 97 -6.80 -10.95 7.88
N VAL A 98 -7.20 -10.62 6.64
CA VAL A 98 -8.57 -10.86 6.14
C VAL A 98 -8.81 -12.25 5.56
N CYS A 99 -7.75 -13.00 5.24
CA CYS A 99 -7.85 -14.37 4.72
C CYS A 99 -8.04 -15.39 5.83
N GLN A 100 -8.55 -16.58 5.48
CA GLN A 100 -8.87 -17.64 6.43
C GLN A 100 -8.44 -19.03 5.91
N GLY A 101 -8.17 -19.95 6.82
CA GLY A 101 -7.79 -21.33 6.51
C GLY A 101 -6.55 -21.39 5.60
N ASP A 102 -6.58 -22.31 4.63
CA ASP A 102 -5.44 -22.53 3.72
C ASP A 102 -5.07 -21.30 2.89
N SER A 103 -6.06 -20.45 2.55
CA SER A 103 -5.81 -19.23 1.80
C SER A 103 -5.01 -18.19 2.59
N ASP A 104 -5.12 -18.15 3.92
CA ASP A 104 -4.29 -17.30 4.78
C ASP A 104 -2.84 -17.79 4.82
N ILE A 105 -2.63 -19.11 4.88
CA ILE A 105 -1.29 -19.71 4.87
C ILE A 105 -0.59 -19.35 3.55
N ILE A 106 -1.23 -19.63 2.42
CA ILE A 106 -0.69 -19.39 1.08
C ILE A 106 -0.44 -17.88 0.84
N PHE A 107 -1.38 -17.01 1.25
CA PHE A 107 -1.19 -15.57 1.15
C PHE A 107 0.02 -15.11 1.96
N ARG A 108 0.16 -15.57 3.20
CA ARG A 108 1.27 -15.19 4.10
C ARG A 108 2.62 -15.66 3.58
N GLU A 109 2.70 -16.82 2.94
CA GLU A 109 3.92 -17.30 2.29
C GLU A 109 4.39 -16.34 1.19
N GLY A 110 3.48 -15.99 0.27
CA GLY A 110 3.75 -14.99 -0.76
C GLY A 110 4.14 -13.65 -0.15
N TYR A 111 3.35 -13.17 0.82
CA TYR A 111 3.58 -11.92 1.52
C TYR A 111 4.95 -11.84 2.19
N ALA A 112 5.37 -12.88 2.92
CA ALA A 112 6.67 -12.92 3.57
C ALA A 112 7.82 -12.84 2.55
N LEU A 113 7.69 -13.53 1.42
CA LEU A 113 8.68 -13.47 0.34
C LEU A 113 8.74 -12.07 -0.29
N GLY A 114 7.58 -11.44 -0.52
CA GLY A 114 7.51 -10.07 -1.02
C GLY A 114 8.12 -9.07 -0.04
N GLN A 115 7.92 -9.26 1.27
CA GLN A 115 8.50 -8.40 2.31
C GLN A 115 10.04 -8.45 2.32
N LYS A 116 10.66 -9.62 2.08
CA LYS A 116 12.13 -9.71 1.95
C LYS A 116 12.64 -8.79 0.84
N TYR A 117 11.95 -8.77 -0.30
CA TYR A 117 12.28 -7.88 -1.41
C TYR A 117 12.13 -6.41 -1.02
N TYR A 118 10.99 -6.05 -0.41
CA TYR A 118 10.72 -4.68 0.01
C TYR A 118 11.77 -4.17 1.02
N GLN A 119 12.16 -4.99 1.99
CA GLN A 119 13.18 -4.61 2.99
C GLN A 119 14.52 -4.25 2.34
N VAL A 120 15.02 -5.09 1.45
CA VAL A 120 16.30 -4.86 0.76
C VAL A 120 16.20 -3.66 -0.19
N SER A 121 15.14 -3.62 -1.01
CA SER A 121 14.93 -2.53 -1.98
C SER A 121 14.75 -1.16 -1.30
N SER A 122 13.97 -1.09 -0.21
CA SER A 122 13.76 0.15 0.54
C SER A 122 15.05 0.66 1.17
N LYS A 123 15.91 -0.24 1.71
CA LYS A 123 17.21 0.12 2.28
C LYS A 123 18.14 0.70 1.22
N ILE A 124 18.22 0.07 0.03
CA ILE A 124 18.99 0.61 -1.10
C ILE A 124 18.49 2.01 -1.47
N ASN A 125 17.18 2.20 -1.60
CA ASN A 125 16.60 3.49 -1.95
C ASN A 125 16.86 4.56 -0.89
N THR A 126 16.84 4.20 0.39
CA THR A 126 17.20 5.09 1.49
C THR A 126 18.66 5.54 1.39
N LEU A 127 19.61 4.60 1.23
CA LEU A 127 21.03 4.93 1.09
C LEU A 127 21.31 5.80 -0.14
N LYS A 128 20.61 5.57 -1.26
CA LYS A 128 20.71 6.42 -2.46
C LYS A 128 20.24 7.85 -2.18
N ARG A 129 19.11 8.02 -1.48
CA ARG A 129 18.63 9.36 -1.09
C ARG A 129 19.58 10.04 -0.12
N ASP A 130 20.14 9.29 0.83
CA ASP A 130 21.12 9.80 1.77
C ASP A 130 22.39 10.25 1.03
N ASN A 131 22.90 9.48 0.06
CA ASN A 131 24.02 9.91 -0.77
C ASN A 131 23.72 11.18 -1.55
N ALA A 132 22.55 11.29 -2.18
CA ALA A 132 22.17 12.51 -2.90
C ALA A 132 22.11 13.73 -1.95
N ARG A 133 21.65 13.55 -0.70
CA ARG A 133 21.69 14.60 0.32
C ARG A 133 23.13 14.95 0.69
N LEU A 134 23.96 13.96 1.00
CA LEU A 134 25.37 14.15 1.37
C LEU A 134 26.17 14.83 0.27
N GLU A 135 25.94 14.46 -1.00
CA GLU A 135 26.55 15.12 -2.16
C GLU A 135 26.17 16.60 -2.24
N ASN A 136 24.92 16.95 -1.91
CA ASN A 136 24.49 18.34 -1.88
C ASN A 136 25.09 19.12 -0.70
N GLU A 137 25.23 18.50 0.48
CA GLU A 137 25.91 19.14 1.62
C GLU A 137 27.42 19.28 1.38
N MET A 138 28.04 18.29 0.74
CA MET A 138 29.46 18.30 0.39
C MET A 138 29.81 19.44 -0.57
N LYS A 139 28.89 19.85 -1.45
CA LYS A 139 29.07 21.02 -2.33
C LYS A 139 29.08 22.36 -1.60
N LYS A 140 28.58 22.42 -0.36
CA LYS A 140 28.49 23.66 0.44
C LYS A 140 29.72 23.91 1.31
N VAL A 141 30.61 22.92 1.45
CA VAL A 141 31.80 23.00 2.31
C VAL A 141 33.07 23.17 1.48
N ALA A 142 34.13 23.69 2.10
CA ALA A 142 35.41 23.86 1.42
C ALA A 142 36.03 22.50 1.06
N ALA A 143 36.48 22.36 -0.19
CA ALA A 143 37.14 21.13 -0.64
C ALA A 143 38.37 20.83 0.23
N GLY A 144 38.49 19.58 0.68
CA GLY A 144 39.56 19.14 1.56
C GLY A 144 39.39 19.53 3.04
N SER A 145 38.27 20.13 3.45
CA SER A 145 37.95 20.35 4.86
C SER A 145 37.65 19.04 5.60
N GLY A 146 37.60 19.09 6.94
CA GLY A 146 37.18 17.94 7.75
C GLY A 146 35.76 17.47 7.42
N GLU A 147 34.82 18.40 7.22
CA GLU A 147 33.45 18.09 6.80
C GLU A 147 33.41 17.44 5.41
N PHE A 148 34.25 17.90 4.48
CA PHE A 148 34.36 17.29 3.16
C PHE A 148 34.74 15.80 3.25
N TYR A 149 35.79 15.47 4.01
CA TYR A 149 36.21 14.07 4.18
C TYR A 149 35.19 13.23 4.95
N LYS A 150 34.45 13.83 5.88
CA LYS A 150 33.34 13.16 6.57
C LYS A 150 32.27 12.72 5.57
N TYR A 151 31.77 13.63 4.74
CA TYR A 151 30.72 13.31 3.76
C TYR A 151 31.22 12.32 2.69
N ASP A 152 32.44 12.49 2.18
CA ASP A 152 33.06 11.54 1.25
C ASP A 152 33.16 10.12 1.84
N GLY A 153 33.54 10.01 3.12
CA GLY A 153 33.59 8.74 3.84
C GLY A 153 32.22 8.07 3.98
N GLU A 154 31.19 8.83 4.37
CA GLU A 154 29.81 8.34 4.49
C GLU A 154 29.25 7.88 3.13
N ILE A 155 29.49 8.66 2.06
CA ILE A 155 29.07 8.29 0.70
C ILE A 155 29.71 6.97 0.27
N LYS A 156 31.03 6.81 0.49
CA LYS A 156 31.75 5.57 0.16
C LYS A 156 31.24 4.37 0.96
N ALA A 157 30.93 4.55 2.24
CA ALA A 157 30.36 3.50 3.07
C ALA A 157 28.98 3.06 2.54
N ASN A 158 28.10 4.01 2.25
CA ASN A 158 26.78 3.76 1.68
C ASN A 158 26.87 3.04 0.32
N LEU A 159 27.82 3.41 -0.54
CA LEU A 159 28.02 2.75 -1.85
C LEU A 159 28.44 1.28 -1.70
N ARG A 160 29.28 0.95 -0.72
CA ARG A 160 29.65 -0.44 -0.40
C ARG A 160 28.43 -1.23 0.07
N GLU A 161 27.63 -0.65 0.96
CA GLU A 161 26.41 -1.30 1.46
C GLU A 161 25.38 -1.50 0.34
N ILE A 162 25.16 -0.50 -0.54
CA ILE A 162 24.30 -0.62 -1.72
C ILE A 162 24.77 -1.77 -2.61
N THR A 163 26.08 -1.93 -2.82
CA THR A 163 26.64 -3.00 -3.64
C THR A 163 26.29 -4.38 -3.07
N LEU A 164 26.49 -4.58 -1.76
CA LEU A 164 26.15 -5.83 -1.07
C LEU A 164 24.64 -6.11 -1.10
N LEU A 165 23.83 -5.09 -0.83
CA LEU A 165 22.37 -5.22 -0.87
C LEU A 165 21.86 -5.52 -2.28
N SER A 166 22.52 -5.04 -3.33
CA SER A 166 22.14 -5.30 -4.72
C SER A 166 22.34 -6.77 -5.10
N VAL A 167 23.41 -7.42 -4.59
CA VAL A 167 23.60 -8.87 -4.75
C VAL A 167 22.47 -9.63 -4.05
N ARG A 168 22.19 -9.30 -2.79
CA ARG A 168 21.10 -9.90 -2.01
C ARG A 168 19.73 -9.69 -2.68
N LEU A 169 19.50 -8.53 -3.27
CA LEU A 169 18.27 -8.24 -4.00
C LEU A 169 18.11 -9.19 -5.19
N GLY A 170 19.20 -9.48 -5.92
CA GLY A 170 19.21 -10.45 -7.01
C GLY A 170 18.89 -11.87 -6.55
N GLU A 171 19.42 -12.30 -5.40
CA GLU A 171 19.09 -13.60 -4.79
C GLU A 171 17.60 -13.69 -4.44
N VAL A 172 17.05 -12.65 -3.79
CA VAL A 172 15.63 -12.57 -3.47
C VAL A 172 14.78 -12.55 -4.74
N GLN A 173 15.20 -11.85 -5.79
CA GLN A 173 14.52 -11.87 -7.10
C GLN A 173 14.50 -13.26 -7.73
N SER A 174 15.59 -14.04 -7.60
CA SER A 174 15.64 -15.42 -8.07
C SER A 174 14.72 -16.35 -7.25
N GLU A 175 14.66 -16.18 -5.93
CA GLU A 175 13.69 -16.88 -5.07
C GLU A 175 12.24 -16.54 -5.48
N LEU A 176 11.96 -15.26 -5.73
CA LEU A 176 10.67 -14.76 -6.20
C LEU A 176 10.25 -15.43 -7.51
N SER A 177 11.12 -15.40 -8.52
CA SER A 177 10.83 -16.00 -9.83
C SER A 177 10.55 -17.50 -9.74
N ARG A 178 11.29 -18.23 -8.90
CA ARG A 178 11.05 -19.67 -8.68
C ARG A 178 9.73 -19.92 -7.97
N ALA A 179 9.44 -19.17 -6.91
CA ALA A 179 8.22 -19.33 -6.13
C ALA A 179 6.96 -19.00 -6.95
N SER A 180 7.01 -17.94 -7.78
CA SER A 180 5.92 -17.60 -8.69
C SER A 180 5.71 -18.69 -9.75
N ALA A 181 6.76 -19.35 -10.24
CA ALA A 181 6.65 -20.45 -11.20
C ALA A 181 6.11 -21.75 -10.57
N SER A 182 6.47 -22.05 -9.32
CA SER A 182 5.97 -23.23 -8.61
C SER A 182 4.52 -23.09 -8.13
N ALA A 183 4.05 -21.85 -7.94
CA ALA A 183 2.68 -21.56 -7.50
C ALA A 183 1.61 -21.82 -8.58
N GLY A 184 2.00 -22.25 -9.79
CA GLY A 184 1.10 -22.95 -10.72
C GLY A 184 -0.19 -22.20 -11.08
N PHE A 185 -0.09 -20.89 -11.29
CA PHE A 185 -1.01 -20.12 -12.14
C PHE A 185 -0.29 -19.71 -13.42
#